data_AF-A0A2A2H4K3-F1
#
_entry.id   AF-A0A2A2H4K3-F1
#
_cell.length_a   1.000
_cell.length_b   1.000
_cell.length_c   1.000
_cell.angle_alpha   90.00
_cell.angle_beta   90.00
_cell.angle_gamma   90.00
#
_symmetry.space_group_name_H-M   'P 1'
#
loop_
_entity.id
_entity.type
_entity.pdbx_description
1 polymer ?
#
loop_
_entity_poly.entity_id
_entity_poly.type
_entity_poly.pdbx_seq_one_letter_code
_entity_poly.pdbx_strand_id
1 'polypeptide(L)'
;MGDILKINKKTSFVIYIVLDTLLVGMGMGVPFFCILFGFPAGWYLSKSLKHQKLQINDISSRILKYATLTSLVTLAWMLIIWGPMITMLQNPSANFTDFGIPLILYDPKLSFIGWITLMIFISPFLQLLMTVFASHVAIWRLFKKKQMSKNN
;
A
#
# COMPACT_ATOMS: atom_id res chain seq x y z
N MET A 1 25.25 -3.51 11.73
CA MET A 1 24.45 -3.19 10.53
C MET A 1 24.20 -1.68 10.49
N GLY A 2 25.27 -0.92 10.25
CA GLY A 2 25.24 0.52 10.06
C GLY A 2 25.18 0.86 8.57
N ASP A 3 24.65 2.04 8.25
CA ASP A 3 24.87 2.77 7.00
C ASP A 3 24.08 2.45 5.72
N ILE A 4 23.07 1.57 5.73
CA ILE A 4 22.12 1.48 4.59
C ILE A 4 21.02 2.58 4.65
N LEU A 5 20.98 3.37 5.73
CA LEU A 5 19.86 4.29 6.03
C LEU A 5 20.16 5.78 5.85
N LYS A 6 21.22 6.15 5.13
CA LYS A 6 21.46 7.55 4.68
C LYS A 6 20.94 7.80 3.26
N ILE A 7 19.81 7.22 2.90
CA ILE A 7 19.16 7.50 1.61
C ILE A 7 18.39 8.82 1.73
N ASN A 8 18.57 9.72 0.77
CA ASN A 8 17.83 10.98 0.70
C ASN A 8 16.33 10.71 0.58
N LYS A 9 15.48 11.53 1.22
CA LYS A 9 14.01 11.40 1.18
C LYS A 9 13.47 11.28 -0.25
N LYS A 10 14.01 12.07 -1.18
CA LYS A 10 13.65 12.02 -2.61
C LYS A 10 13.98 10.66 -3.22
N THR A 11 15.17 10.14 -2.96
CA THR A 11 15.61 8.84 -3.48
C THR A 11 14.78 7.69 -2.90
N SER A 12 14.45 7.70 -1.60
CA SER A 12 13.55 6.69 -1.01
C SER A 12 12.16 6.71 -1.66
N PHE A 13 11.65 7.88 -1.98
CA PHE A 13 10.35 8.02 -2.66
C PHE A 13 10.39 7.52 -4.11
N VAL A 14 11.47 7.81 -4.85
CA VAL A 14 11.65 7.29 -6.21
C VAL A 14 11.78 5.76 -6.21
N ILE A 15 12.58 5.20 -5.29
CA ILE A 15 12.70 3.74 -5.14
C ILE A 15 11.34 3.12 -4.83
N TYR A 16 10.56 3.75 -3.94
CA TYR A 16 9.20 3.31 -3.65
C TYR A 16 8.34 3.25 -4.91
N ILE A 17 8.29 4.33 -5.71
CA ILE A 17 7.48 4.35 -6.93
C ILE A 17 7.91 3.26 -7.91
N VAL A 18 9.22 3.10 -8.14
CA VAL A 18 9.72 2.07 -9.05
C VAL A 18 9.32 0.67 -8.59
N LEU A 19 9.47 0.38 -7.29
CA LEU A 19 9.04 -0.90 -6.72
C LEU A 19 7.52 -1.07 -6.79
N ASP A 20 6.74 -0.05 -6.45
CA ASP A 20 5.28 -0.08 -6.52
C ASP A 20 4.81 -0.37 -7.95
N THR A 21 5.40 0.28 -8.96
CA THR A 21 5.10 0.01 -10.38
C THR A 21 5.43 -1.43 -10.78
N LEU A 22 6.58 -1.97 -10.35
CA LEU A 22 6.93 -3.38 -10.62
C LEU A 22 5.95 -4.35 -9.95
N LEU A 23 5.57 -4.09 -8.70
CA LEU A 23 4.64 -4.94 -7.94
C LEU A 23 3.21 -4.87 -8.50
N VAL A 24 2.79 -3.71 -8.97
CA VAL A 24 1.53 -3.52 -9.71
C VAL A 24 1.54 -4.37 -10.97
N GLY A 25 2.64 -4.35 -11.75
CA GLY A 25 2.77 -5.15 -12.97
C GLY A 25 2.86 -6.66 -12.72
N MET A 26 3.41 -7.09 -11.58
CA MET A 26 3.50 -8.49 -11.18
C MET A 26 2.23 -9.04 -10.53
N GLY A 27 1.32 -8.17 -10.07
CA GLY A 27 0.08 -8.56 -9.41
C GLY A 27 -0.85 -9.29 -10.38
N MET A 28 -0.85 -10.62 -10.33
CA MET A 28 -1.80 -11.47 -11.05
C MET A 28 -3.22 -11.15 -10.59
N GLY A 29 -3.92 -10.29 -11.33
CA GLY A 29 -5.30 -9.90 -11.07
C GLY A 29 -5.47 -8.92 -9.90
N VAL A 30 -4.94 -9.24 -8.71
CA VAL A 30 -5.05 -8.43 -7.48
C VAL A 30 -3.70 -7.76 -7.17
N PRO A 31 -3.64 -6.48 -6.76
CA PRO A 31 -2.41 -5.81 -6.31
C PRO A 31 -2.00 -6.28 -4.88
N PHE A 32 -1.98 -7.60 -4.67
CA PHE A 32 -1.62 -8.25 -3.41
C PHE A 32 -0.19 -7.87 -2.97
N PHE A 33 0.73 -7.81 -3.93
CA PHE A 33 2.11 -7.43 -3.66
C PHE A 33 2.24 -5.98 -3.19
N CYS A 34 1.42 -5.07 -3.71
CA CYS A 34 1.39 -3.67 -3.26
C CYS A 34 0.88 -3.57 -1.82
N ILE A 35 -0.16 -4.32 -1.48
CA ILE A 35 -0.67 -4.41 -0.10
C ILE A 35 0.43 -4.92 0.84
N LEU A 36 1.09 -6.02 0.47
CA LEU A 36 2.16 -6.60 1.29
C LEU A 36 3.36 -5.65 1.41
N PHE A 37 3.68 -4.91 0.34
CA PHE A 37 4.76 -3.92 0.34
C PHE A 37 4.49 -2.72 1.25
N GLY A 38 3.23 -2.48 1.61
CA GLY A 38 2.88 -1.55 2.71
C GLY A 38 3.62 -1.89 4.00
N PHE A 39 3.89 -3.17 4.27
CA PHE A 39 4.58 -3.59 5.49
C PHE A 39 6.04 -3.10 5.58
N PRO A 40 6.95 -3.44 4.64
CA PRO A 40 8.31 -2.91 4.66
C PRO A 40 8.35 -1.38 4.53
N ALA A 41 7.42 -0.77 3.78
CA ALA A 41 7.32 0.68 3.68
C ALA A 41 7.04 1.34 5.05
N GLY A 42 6.04 0.83 5.80
CA GLY A 42 5.72 1.32 7.14
C GLY A 42 6.85 1.10 8.16
N TRP A 43 7.52 -0.06 8.08
CA TRP A 43 8.67 -0.36 8.92
C TRP A 43 9.85 0.60 8.66
N TYR A 44 10.12 0.91 7.41
CA TYR A 44 11.16 1.87 7.03
C TYR A 44 10.83 3.28 7.54
N LEU A 45 9.58 3.70 7.37
CA LEU A 45 9.10 5.02 7.77
C LEU A 45 9.27 5.29 9.27
N SER A 46 8.80 4.37 10.10
CA SER A 46 8.91 4.47 11.56
C SER A 46 10.37 4.52 12.02
N LYS A 47 11.25 3.72 11.42
CA LYS A 47 12.68 3.71 11.73
C LYS A 47 13.35 5.04 11.35
N SER A 48 13.01 5.58 10.17
CA SER A 48 13.53 6.86 9.66
C SER A 48 13.08 8.06 10.51
N LEU A 49 11.81 8.10 10.93
CA LEU A 49 11.27 9.19 11.75
C LEU A 49 11.80 9.20 13.19
N LYS A 50 12.09 8.03 13.77
CA LYS A 50 12.69 7.95 15.12
C LYS A 50 14.07 8.61 15.20
N HIS A 51 14.86 8.58 14.12
CA HIS A 51 16.16 9.26 14.08
C HIS A 51 16.05 10.79 14.15
N GLN A 52 14.87 11.35 13.86
CA GLN A 52 14.64 12.79 13.88
C GLN A 52 14.22 13.34 15.27
N LYS A 53 14.25 12.52 16.34
CA LYS A 53 13.87 12.90 17.72
C LYS A 53 12.51 13.62 17.84
N LEU A 54 11.56 13.29 16.96
CA LEU A 54 10.23 13.90 16.95
C LEU A 54 9.35 13.41 18.11
N GLN A 55 8.36 14.22 18.53
CA GLN A 55 7.33 13.78 19.47
C GLN A 55 6.43 12.71 18.84
N ILE A 56 5.80 11.86 19.66
CA ILE A 56 4.99 10.73 19.18
C ILE A 56 3.81 11.20 18.31
N ASN A 57 3.15 12.29 18.69
CA ASN A 57 2.02 12.86 17.92
C ASN A 57 2.45 13.31 16.51
N ASP A 58 3.66 13.87 16.39
CA ASP A 58 4.23 14.27 15.11
C ASP A 58 4.61 13.06 14.26
N ILE A 59 5.07 11.97 14.90
CA ILE A 59 5.42 10.73 14.21
C ILE A 59 4.17 10.09 13.61
N SER A 60 3.09 9.95 14.36
CA SER A 60 1.83 9.36 13.87
C SER A 60 1.22 10.17 12.73
N SER A 61 1.20 11.51 12.86
CA SER A 61 0.68 12.40 11.82
C SER A 61 1.51 12.31 10.54
N ARG A 62 2.83 12.18 10.65
CA ARG A 62 3.72 12.00 9.49
C ARG A 62 3.54 10.63 8.85
N ILE A 63 3.43 9.56 9.64
CA ILE A 63 3.16 8.22 9.14
C ILE A 63 1.87 8.22 8.34
N LEU A 64 0.80 8.83 8.86
CA LEU A 64 -0.47 8.90 8.14
C LEU A 64 -0.32 9.65 6.82
N LYS A 65 0.33 10.83 6.81
CA LYS A 65 0.59 11.60 5.59
C LYS A 65 1.33 10.79 4.51
N TYR A 66 2.41 10.10 4.89
CA TYR A 66 3.18 9.31 3.94
C TYR A 66 2.47 8.01 3.53
N ALA A 67 1.73 7.36 4.44
CA ALA A 67 0.90 6.20 4.12
C ALA A 67 -0.22 6.58 3.13
N THR A 68 -0.85 7.74 3.32
CA THR A 68 -1.81 8.29 2.36
C THR A 68 -1.15 8.61 1.02
N LEU A 69 0.01 9.26 1.02
CA LEU A 69 0.72 9.59 -0.23
C LEU A 69 1.08 8.32 -1.02
N THR A 70 1.59 7.30 -0.34
CA THR A 70 1.97 6.02 -0.96
C THR A 70 0.75 5.27 -1.49
N SER A 71 -0.36 5.22 -0.75
CA SER A 71 -1.61 4.63 -1.25
C SER A 71 -2.22 5.42 -2.41
N LEU A 72 -2.06 6.75 -2.45
CA LEU A 72 -2.56 7.57 -3.56
C LEU A 72 -1.80 7.28 -4.86
N VAL A 73 -0.50 7.01 -4.77
CA VAL A 73 0.29 6.55 -5.92
C VAL A 73 -0.26 5.23 -6.45
N THR A 74 -0.50 4.25 -5.56
CA THR A 74 -1.08 2.97 -5.99
C THR A 74 -2.50 3.14 -6.52
N LEU A 75 -3.33 4.00 -5.91
CA LEU A 75 -4.67 4.33 -6.42
C LEU A 75 -4.60 4.91 -7.84
N ALA A 76 -3.65 5.79 -8.12
CA ALA A 76 -3.46 6.34 -9.47
C ALA A 76 -3.10 5.22 -10.46
N TRP A 77 -2.21 4.29 -10.08
CA TRP A 77 -1.91 3.11 -10.91
C TRP A 77 -3.14 2.23 -11.15
N MET A 78 -3.93 1.96 -10.11
CA MET A 78 -5.15 1.15 -10.24
C MET A 78 -6.17 1.83 -11.16
N LEU A 79 -6.31 3.15 -11.09
CA LEU A 79 -7.17 3.92 -12.01
C LEU A 79 -6.66 3.84 -13.46
N ILE A 80 -5.35 3.91 -13.68
CA ILE A 80 -4.77 3.82 -15.04
C ILE A 80 -5.00 2.43 -15.65
N ILE A 81 -4.84 1.37 -14.85
CA ILE A 81 -4.91 -0.02 -15.33
C ILE A 81 -6.36 -0.51 -15.43
N TRP A 82 -7.15 -0.32 -14.36
CA TRP A 82 -8.50 -0.85 -14.25
C TRP A 82 -9.59 0.17 -14.61
N GLY A 83 -9.29 1.46 -14.61
CA GLY A 83 -10.25 2.51 -14.98
C GLY A 83 -10.83 2.35 -16.39
N PRO A 84 -10.04 2.03 -17.44
CA PRO A 84 -10.58 1.78 -18.77
C PRO A 84 -11.64 0.66 -18.80
N MET A 85 -11.51 -0.34 -17.93
CA MET A 85 -12.44 -1.48 -17.87
C MET A 85 -13.83 -1.09 -17.35
N ILE A 86 -13.98 0.05 -16.66
CA ILE A 86 -15.28 0.59 -16.23
C ILE A 86 -16.19 0.83 -17.45
N THR A 87 -15.63 1.16 -18.61
CA THR A 87 -16.40 1.41 -19.83
C THR A 87 -17.18 0.18 -20.31
N MET A 88 -16.74 -1.05 -19.96
CA MET A 88 -17.49 -2.27 -20.27
C MET A 88 -18.86 -2.32 -19.61
N LEU A 89 -19.06 -1.64 -18.48
CA LEU A 89 -20.37 -1.58 -17.82
C LEU A 89 -21.41 -0.80 -18.63
N GLN A 90 -20.95 0.08 -19.53
CA GLN A 90 -21.81 0.88 -20.40
C GLN A 90 -22.14 0.13 -21.70
N ASN A 91 -21.43 -0.96 -22.02
CA ASN A 91 -21.70 -1.76 -23.20
C ASN A 91 -22.70 -2.88 -22.87
N PRO A 92 -23.95 -2.83 -23.40
CA PRO A 92 -24.96 -3.87 -23.15
C PRO A 92 -24.60 -5.23 -23.78
N SER A 93 -23.64 -5.27 -24.71
CA SER A 93 -23.14 -6.50 -25.34
C SER A 93 -21.88 -7.07 -24.68
N ALA A 94 -21.41 -6.48 -23.57
CA ALA A 94 -20.22 -6.95 -22.88
C ALA A 94 -20.42 -8.35 -22.27
N ASN A 95 -19.52 -9.27 -22.59
CA ASN A 95 -19.48 -10.60 -22.00
C ASN A 95 -18.57 -10.60 -20.76
N PHE A 96 -19.17 -10.69 -19.58
CA PHE A 96 -18.47 -10.66 -18.29
C PHE A 96 -18.00 -12.05 -17.82
N THR A 97 -18.55 -13.14 -18.35
CA THR A 97 -18.18 -14.51 -17.97
C THR A 97 -16.83 -14.91 -18.54
N ASP A 98 -16.53 -14.46 -19.76
CA ASP A 98 -15.26 -14.79 -20.44
C ASP A 98 -14.11 -13.85 -20.03
N PHE A 99 -14.39 -12.88 -19.16
CA PHE A 99 -13.40 -11.89 -18.70
C PHE A 99 -12.37 -12.47 -17.71
N GLY A 100 -12.59 -13.70 -17.22
CA GLY A 100 -11.65 -14.40 -16.35
C GLY A 100 -11.59 -13.89 -14.91
N ILE A 101 -12.58 -13.09 -14.49
CA ILE A 101 -12.69 -12.63 -13.10
C ILE A 101 -13.30 -13.72 -12.21
N PRO A 102 -12.86 -13.82 -10.94
CA PRO A 102 -13.47 -14.74 -10.01
C PRO A 102 -14.93 -14.33 -9.74
N LEU A 103 -15.79 -15.34 -9.63
CA LEU A 103 -17.19 -15.16 -9.27
C LEU A 103 -17.29 -14.83 -7.77
N ILE A 104 -17.19 -13.55 -7.44
CA ILE A 104 -17.31 -13.05 -6.05
C ILE A 104 -18.78 -13.01 -5.61
N LEU A 105 -19.66 -12.68 -6.54
CA LEU A 105 -21.11 -12.57 -6.38
C LEU A 105 -21.80 -13.51 -7.36
N TYR A 106 -23.04 -13.89 -7.09
CA TYR A 106 -23.77 -14.89 -7.89
C TYR A 106 -23.97 -14.48 -9.36
N ASP A 107 -23.94 -13.16 -9.64
CA ASP A 107 -24.09 -12.60 -10.98
C ASP A 107 -22.73 -12.13 -11.56
N PRO A 108 -22.40 -12.43 -12.83
CA PRO A 108 -21.15 -12.03 -13.47
C PRO A 108 -20.92 -10.51 -13.53
N LYS A 109 -21.97 -9.73 -13.75
CA LYS A 109 -21.88 -8.26 -13.81
C LYS A 109 -21.65 -7.68 -12.42
N LEU A 110 -22.35 -8.19 -11.41
CA LEU A 110 -22.10 -7.79 -10.02
C LEU A 110 -20.69 -8.20 -9.56
N SER A 111 -20.22 -9.38 -9.93
CA SER A 111 -18.84 -9.82 -9.68
C SER A 111 -17.81 -8.88 -10.29
N PHE A 112 -18.05 -8.41 -11.53
CA PHE A 112 -17.19 -7.44 -12.18
C PHE A 112 -17.14 -6.10 -11.44
N ILE A 113 -18.29 -5.58 -11.01
CA ILE A 113 -18.34 -4.34 -10.21
C ILE A 113 -17.58 -4.51 -8.89
N GLY A 114 -17.80 -5.64 -8.21
CA GLY A 114 -17.08 -5.98 -6.99
C GLY A 114 -15.56 -6.07 -7.22
N TRP A 115 -15.14 -6.71 -8.30
CA TRP A 115 -13.74 -6.84 -8.68
C TRP A 115 -13.09 -5.48 -8.97
N ILE A 116 -13.71 -4.62 -9.79
CA ILE A 116 -13.21 -3.28 -10.07
C ILE A 116 -13.12 -2.44 -8.79
N THR A 117 -14.13 -2.53 -7.92
CA THR A 117 -14.14 -1.85 -6.62
C THR A 117 -12.98 -2.33 -5.74
N LEU A 118 -12.72 -3.64 -5.75
CA LEU A 118 -11.64 -4.25 -5.01
C LEU A 118 -10.26 -3.78 -5.49
N MET A 119 -10.08 -3.68 -6.81
CA MET A 119 -8.82 -3.22 -7.39
C MET A 119 -8.57 -1.74 -7.16
N ILE A 120 -9.56 -0.91 -7.48
CA ILE A 120 -9.36 0.54 -7.48
C ILE A 120 -9.38 1.10 -6.07
N PHE A 121 -10.33 0.68 -5.22
CA PHE A 121 -10.54 1.35 -3.93
C PHE A 121 -10.05 0.53 -2.76
N ILE A 122 -10.46 -0.74 -2.67
CA ILE A 122 -10.18 -1.56 -1.48
C ILE A 122 -8.68 -1.84 -1.38
N SER A 123 -8.01 -2.12 -2.49
CA SER A 123 -6.60 -2.50 -2.46
C SER A 123 -5.66 -1.37 -2.03
N PRO A 124 -5.72 -0.15 -2.60
CA PRO A 124 -4.90 0.97 -2.10
C PRO A 124 -5.23 1.32 -0.65
N PHE A 125 -6.50 1.17 -0.24
CA PHE A 125 -6.90 1.37 1.15
C PHE A 125 -6.28 0.32 2.09
N LEU A 126 -6.28 -0.95 1.71
CA LEU A 126 -5.62 -2.02 2.47
C LEU A 126 -4.11 -1.80 2.58
N GLN A 127 -3.48 -1.29 1.52
CA GLN A 127 -2.06 -0.90 1.55
C GLN A 127 -1.78 0.25 2.52
N LEU A 128 -2.65 1.26 2.57
CA LEU A 128 -2.59 2.32 3.58
C LEU A 128 -2.64 1.71 4.98
N LEU A 129 -3.63 0.85 5.26
CA LEU A 129 -3.79 0.20 6.55
C LEU A 129 -2.56 -0.65 6.91
N MET A 130 -2.03 -1.42 5.98
CA MET A 130 -0.83 -2.23 6.18
C MET A 130 0.38 -1.37 6.54
N THR A 131 0.53 -0.22 5.86
CA THR A 131 1.62 0.74 6.12
C THR A 131 1.51 1.37 7.51
N VAL A 132 0.31 1.79 7.90
CA VAL A 132 0.06 2.34 9.24
C VAL A 132 0.28 1.28 10.32
N PHE A 133 -0.24 0.07 10.11
CA PHE A 133 -0.09 -1.06 11.02
C PHE A 133 1.38 -1.42 11.24
N ALA A 134 2.13 -1.64 10.16
CA ALA A 134 3.55 -2.00 10.24
C ALA A 134 4.39 -0.90 10.91
N SER A 135 4.05 0.37 10.67
CA SER A 135 4.70 1.50 11.35
C SER A 135 4.47 1.46 12.87
N HIS A 136 3.25 1.15 13.33
CA HIS A 136 2.95 1.03 14.76
C HIS A 136 3.66 -0.17 15.39
N VAL A 137 3.65 -1.34 14.74
CA VAL A 137 4.37 -2.53 15.19
C VAL A 137 5.86 -2.25 15.33
N ALA A 138 6.45 -1.57 14.36
CA ALA A 138 7.86 -1.19 14.39
C ALA A 138 8.17 -0.22 15.53
N ILE A 139 7.34 0.80 15.75
CA ILE A 139 7.46 1.73 16.89
C ILE A 139 7.40 0.97 18.21
N TRP A 140 6.39 0.11 18.40
CA TRP A 140 6.22 -0.67 19.62
C TRP A 140 7.44 -1.56 19.92
N ARG A 141 7.94 -2.29 18.92
CA ARG A 141 9.16 -3.10 19.04
C ARG A 141 10.38 -2.26 19.42
N LEU A 142 10.50 -1.07 18.84
CA LEU A 142 11.60 -0.13 19.11
C LEU A 142 11.53 0.49 20.51
N PHE A 143 10.33 0.66 21.07
CA PHE A 143 10.15 1.09 22.47
C PHE A 143 10.52 -0.02 23.45
N LYS A 144 10.04 -1.25 23.23
CA LYS A 144 10.36 -2.41 24.07
C LYS A 144 11.88 -2.63 24.17
N LYS A 145 12.60 -2.51 23.05
CA LYS A 145 14.07 -2.61 23.02
C LYS A 145 14.77 -1.53 23.85
N LYS A 146 14.24 -0.30 23.88
CA LYS A 146 14.83 0.81 24.64
C LYS A 146 14.68 0.62 26.15
N GLN A 147 13.54 0.07 26.60
CA GLN A 147 13.33 -0.22 28.02
C GLN A 147 14.26 -1.33 28.51
N MET A 148 14.41 -2.42 27.76
CA MET A 148 15.32 -3.52 28.13
C MET A 148 16.79 -3.07 28.21
N SER A 149 17.21 -2.15 27.36
CA SER A 149 18.57 -1.58 27.40
C SER A 149 18.82 -0.60 28.56
N LYS A 150 17.77 -0.10 29.23
CA LYS A 150 17.90 0.82 30.37
C LYS A 150 17.91 0.07 31.72
N ASN A 151 17.46 -1.18 31.72
CA ASN A 151 17.37 -2.03 32.92
C ASN A 151 18.55 -3.02 33.06
N ASN A 152 19.49 -3.01 32.12
CA ASN A 152 20.77 -3.74 32.16
C ASN A 152 21.91 -2.73 32.24
#